data_AF-A0A939R7G8-F1
#
_entry.id   AF-A0A939R7G8-F1
#
_cell.length_a   1.000
_cell.length_b   1.000
_cell.length_c   1.000
_cell.angle_alpha   90.00
_cell.angle_beta   90.00
_cell.angle_gamma   90.00
#
_symmetry.space_group_name_H-M   'P 1'
#
loop_
_entity.id
_entity.type
_entity.pdbx_description
1 polymer ?
#
loop_
_entity_poly.entity_id
_entity_poly.type
_entity_poly.pdbx_seq_one_letter_code
_entity_poly.pdbx_strand_id
1 'polypeptide(L)'
;IWPGPYWYFGLMVQIYIVYRLVFYPQRLRTNKWIIGGLFVVTLLAQLLFLPEGLALQWYRYNVFGSLSVFIVGVLFARYNRFDEPTRTTYAFLAIASTALIFMFSLWFATWIIVPFLICIGTVAVVKLLPQSLMNILSWVGGISAAMFVCHPITRKVIIPISRHGDLFAGLLLYIVATIVLAIIFKKVMAQIK
;
A
#
# COMPACT_ATOMS: atom_id res chain seq x y z
N ILE A 1 -13.93 10.00 -5.89
CA ILE A 1 -13.90 10.54 -4.50
C ILE A 1 -12.49 11.05 -4.21
N TRP A 2 -12.33 12.28 -3.72
CA TRP A 2 -11.03 12.79 -3.25
C TRP A 2 -10.96 12.58 -1.74
N PRO A 3 -10.35 11.50 -1.25
CA PRO A 3 -10.19 11.32 0.18
C PRO A 3 -9.45 12.54 0.77
N GLY A 4 -10.06 13.18 1.77
CA GLY A 4 -9.42 14.28 2.51
C GLY A 4 -8.14 13.81 3.23
N PRO A 5 -7.35 14.73 3.81
CA PRO A 5 -6.07 14.39 4.45
C PRO A 5 -6.18 13.31 5.54
N TYR A 6 -7.34 13.20 6.19
CA TYR A 6 -7.61 12.23 7.27
C TYR A 6 -8.25 10.92 6.81
N TRP A 7 -8.37 10.68 5.50
CA TRP A 7 -9.06 9.48 4.99
C TRP A 7 -8.48 8.17 5.54
N TYR A 8 -7.16 8.11 5.66
CA TYR A 8 -6.48 6.94 6.18
C TYR A 8 -6.71 6.76 7.67
N PHE A 9 -6.82 7.85 8.44
CA PHE A 9 -7.17 7.74 9.86
C PHE A 9 -8.53 7.07 10.03
N GLY A 10 -9.54 7.52 9.29
CA GLY A 10 -10.87 6.88 9.29
C GLY A 10 -10.80 5.41 8.88
N LEU A 11 -10.00 5.10 7.84
CA LEU A 11 -9.76 3.73 7.39
C LEU A 11 -9.09 2.86 8.47
N MET A 12 -8.09 3.38 9.18
CA MET A 12 -7.42 2.65 10.26
C MET A 12 -8.38 2.34 11.40
N VAL A 13 -9.26 3.29 11.76
CA VAL A 13 -10.30 3.06 12.77
C VAL A 13 -11.27 1.96 12.30
N GLN A 14 -11.73 2.00 11.05
CA GLN A 14 -12.59 0.95 10.48
C GLN A 14 -11.92 -0.43 10.53
N ILE A 15 -10.66 -0.53 10.08
CA ILE A 15 -9.90 -1.78 10.11
C ILE A 15 -9.69 -2.27 11.54
N TYR A 16 -9.40 -1.37 12.49
CA TYR A 16 -9.25 -1.72 13.90
C TYR A 16 -10.54 -2.29 14.51
N ILE A 17 -11.69 -1.67 14.20
CA ILE A 17 -13.00 -2.18 14.62
C ILE A 17 -13.22 -3.58 14.05
N VAL A 18 -12.98 -3.80 12.74
CA VAL A 18 -13.09 -5.13 12.12
C VAL A 18 -12.13 -6.12 12.76
N TYR A 19 -10.90 -5.71 13.06
CA TYR A 19 -9.94 -6.55 13.78
C TYR A 19 -10.46 -7.00 15.14
N ARG A 20 -10.95 -6.07 15.96
CA ARG A 20 -11.44 -6.37 17.31
C ARG A 20 -12.72 -7.20 17.31
N LEU A 21 -13.62 -7.00 16.34
CA LEU A 21 -14.92 -7.69 16.31
C LEU A 21 -14.88 -9.00 15.53
N VAL A 22 -14.04 -9.12 14.49
CA VAL A 22 -14.02 -10.27 13.58
C VAL A 22 -12.76 -11.12 13.79
N PHE A 23 -11.57 -10.54 13.84
CA PHE A 23 -10.32 -11.31 13.85
C PHE A 23 -9.76 -11.63 15.25
N TYR A 24 -10.20 -10.90 16.27
CA TYR A 24 -9.81 -11.09 17.67
C TYR A 24 -10.56 -12.22 18.39
N PRO A 25 -11.89 -12.44 18.18
CA PRO A 25 -12.60 -13.54 18.82
C PRO A 25 -11.98 -14.89 18.52
N GLN A 26 -11.91 -15.74 19.55
CA GLN A 26 -11.15 -16.99 19.55
C GLN A 26 -11.52 -17.96 18.41
N ARG A 27 -12.79 -17.96 17.97
CA ARG A 27 -13.29 -18.76 16.85
C ARG A 27 -12.64 -18.43 15.51
N LEU A 28 -12.53 -17.14 15.19
CA LEU A 28 -11.97 -16.64 13.93
C LEU A 28 -10.47 -16.44 14.03
N ARG A 29 -9.94 -16.22 15.24
CA ARG A 29 -8.52 -16.02 15.50
C ARG A 29 -7.64 -17.17 14.98
N THR A 30 -8.11 -18.40 15.15
CA THR A 30 -7.33 -19.62 14.88
C THR A 30 -7.62 -20.24 13.52
N ASN A 31 -8.72 -19.84 12.86
CA ASN A 31 -9.15 -20.48 11.61
C ASN A 31 -8.61 -19.76 10.37
N LYS A 32 -7.43 -20.21 9.91
CA LYS A 32 -6.77 -19.69 8.70
C LYS A 32 -7.63 -19.77 7.43
N TRP A 33 -8.53 -20.76 7.33
CA TRP A 33 -9.37 -20.94 6.15
C TRP A 33 -10.46 -19.89 6.05
N ILE A 34 -11.09 -19.53 7.17
CA ILE A 34 -12.10 -18.46 7.17
C ILE A 34 -11.45 -17.11 6.87
N ILE A 35 -10.29 -16.84 7.48
CA ILE A 35 -9.52 -15.62 7.22
C ILE A 35 -9.10 -15.56 5.73
N GLY A 36 -8.57 -16.65 5.18
CA GLY A 36 -8.21 -16.76 3.76
C GLY A 36 -9.40 -16.63 2.83
N GLY A 37 -10.55 -17.21 3.19
CA GLY A 37 -11.81 -17.06 2.45
C GLY A 37 -12.26 -15.60 2.39
N LEU A 38 -12.18 -14.87 3.50
CA LEU A 38 -12.50 -13.44 3.53
C LEU A 38 -11.54 -12.60 2.66
N PHE A 39 -10.25 -12.97 2.61
CA PHE A 39 -9.31 -12.37 1.67
C PHE A 39 -9.73 -12.59 0.22
N VAL A 40 -10.04 -13.83 -0.17
CA VAL A 40 -10.47 -14.15 -1.54
C VAL A 40 -11.76 -13.42 -1.89
N VAL A 41 -12.76 -13.44 -1.00
CA VAL A 41 -14.04 -12.77 -1.22
C VAL A 41 -13.86 -11.26 -1.39
N THR A 42 -13.10 -10.59 -0.51
CA THR A 42 -12.89 -9.14 -0.64
C THR A 42 -12.04 -8.76 -1.84
N LEU A 43 -11.11 -9.61 -2.25
CA LEU A 43 -10.33 -9.38 -3.46
C LEU A 43 -11.17 -9.54 -4.72
N LEU A 44 -11.87 -10.68 -4.86
CA LEU A 44 -12.66 -11.01 -6.05
C LEU A 44 -13.95 -10.19 -6.17
N ALA A 45 -14.52 -9.70 -5.07
CA ALA A 45 -15.68 -8.82 -5.11
C ALA A 45 -15.40 -7.53 -5.92
N GLN A 46 -14.14 -7.11 -6.07
CA GLN A 46 -13.78 -5.99 -6.94
C GLN A 46 -14.16 -6.22 -8.41
N LEU A 47 -14.20 -7.48 -8.85
CA LEU A 47 -14.54 -7.86 -10.24
C LEU A 47 -16.03 -7.74 -10.54
N LEU A 48 -16.87 -7.58 -9.51
CA LEU A 48 -18.31 -7.37 -9.67
C LEU A 48 -18.66 -5.92 -10.06
N PHE A 49 -17.68 -5.01 -10.01
CA PHE A 49 -17.89 -3.60 -10.31
C PHE A 49 -17.29 -3.20 -11.66
N LEU A 50 -17.85 -2.15 -12.26
CA LEU A 50 -17.28 -1.53 -13.44
C LEU A 50 -15.90 -0.92 -13.13
N PRO A 51 -14.88 -1.09 -14.01
CA PRO A 51 -13.51 -0.65 -13.76
C PRO A 51 -13.38 0.84 -13.39
N GLU A 52 -14.19 1.69 -14.00
CA GLU A 52 -14.21 3.15 -13.76
C GLU A 52 -15.45 3.60 -12.95
N GLY A 53 -16.19 2.65 -12.38
CA GLY A 53 -17.42 2.93 -11.65
C GLY A 53 -17.19 3.60 -10.30
N LEU A 54 -18.10 4.50 -9.92
CA LEU A 54 -18.10 5.14 -8.58
C LEU A 54 -18.20 4.10 -7.45
N ALA A 55 -18.91 3.00 -7.68
CA ALA A 55 -19.05 1.90 -6.73
C ALA A 55 -17.70 1.24 -6.40
N LEU A 56 -16.85 1.00 -7.42
CA LEU A 56 -15.51 0.44 -7.21
C LEU A 56 -14.59 1.43 -6.47
N GLN A 57 -14.67 2.72 -6.80
CA GLN A 57 -13.92 3.74 -6.09
C GLN A 57 -14.32 3.75 -4.61
N TRP A 58 -15.62 3.77 -4.31
CA TRP A 58 -16.11 3.70 -2.94
C TRP A 58 -15.64 2.42 -2.23
N TYR A 59 -15.73 1.26 -2.90
CA TYR A 59 -15.24 -0.01 -2.38
C TYR A 59 -13.76 0.06 -1.96
N ARG A 60 -12.91 0.61 -2.84
CA ARG A 60 -11.46 0.73 -2.64
C ARG A 60 -11.06 1.71 -1.53
N TYR A 61 -11.83 2.78 -1.33
CA TYR A 61 -11.56 3.80 -0.30
C TYR A 61 -12.13 3.47 1.09
N ASN A 62 -12.85 2.36 1.23
CA ASN A 62 -13.41 1.90 2.50
C ASN A 62 -12.71 0.63 2.99
N VAL A 63 -13.17 0.11 4.13
CA VAL A 63 -12.65 -1.10 4.75
C VAL A 63 -12.54 -2.27 3.77
N PHE A 64 -13.52 -2.48 2.87
CA PHE A 64 -13.57 -3.66 2.01
C PHE A 64 -12.37 -3.77 1.05
N GLY A 65 -11.99 -2.69 0.38
CA GLY A 65 -10.80 -2.68 -0.47
C GLY A 65 -9.51 -2.91 0.30
N SER A 66 -9.41 -2.32 1.50
CA SER A 66 -8.20 -2.39 2.32
C SER A 66 -8.10 -3.67 3.17
N LEU A 67 -9.22 -4.39 3.32
CA LEU A 67 -9.31 -5.59 4.15
C LEU A 67 -8.44 -6.71 3.59
N SER A 68 -8.37 -6.85 2.28
CA SER A 68 -7.53 -7.85 1.60
C SER A 68 -6.05 -7.71 2.01
N VAL A 69 -5.51 -6.49 1.98
CA VAL A 69 -4.13 -6.19 2.40
C VAL A 69 -3.95 -6.43 3.90
N PHE A 70 -4.91 -6.00 4.72
CA PHE A 70 -4.87 -6.21 6.16
C PHE A 70 -4.86 -7.69 6.53
N ILE A 71 -5.70 -8.50 5.87
CA ILE A 71 -5.79 -9.94 6.09
C ILE A 71 -4.45 -10.63 5.78
N VAL A 72 -3.82 -10.29 4.66
CA VAL A 72 -2.50 -10.84 4.32
C VAL A 72 -1.50 -10.53 5.44
N GLY A 73 -1.50 -9.30 5.97
CA GLY A 73 -0.67 -8.93 7.12
C GLY A 73 -0.96 -9.75 8.38
N VAL A 74 -2.25 -9.96 8.72
CA VAL A 74 -2.66 -10.78 9.87
C VAL A 74 -2.24 -12.24 9.70
N LEU A 75 -2.44 -12.82 8.51
CA LEU A 75 -2.05 -14.19 8.21
C LEU A 75 -0.53 -14.34 8.30
N PHE A 76 0.22 -13.39 7.72
CA PHE A 76 1.66 -13.38 7.80
C PHE A 76 2.13 -13.30 9.25
N ALA A 77 1.62 -12.36 10.06
CA ALA A 77 2.03 -12.23 11.46
C ALA A 77 1.73 -13.47 12.32
N ARG A 78 0.63 -14.20 12.04
CA ARG A 78 0.20 -15.35 12.84
C ARG A 78 0.82 -16.68 12.42
N TYR A 79 1.02 -16.87 11.12
CA TYR A 79 1.36 -18.18 10.56
C TYR A 79 2.69 -18.19 9.82
N ASN A 80 3.36 -17.05 9.64
CA ASN A 80 4.67 -17.04 9.02
C ASN A 80 5.68 -17.77 9.91
N ARG A 81 5.99 -19.01 9.54
CA ARG A 81 7.09 -19.82 10.07
C ARG A 81 8.07 -20.21 8.96
N PHE A 82 8.06 -19.49 7.84
CA PHE A 82 8.94 -19.82 6.72
C PHE A 82 10.39 -19.46 7.09
N ASP A 83 11.30 -20.38 6.80
CA ASP A 83 12.73 -20.09 6.84
C ASP A 83 13.05 -18.93 5.90
N GLU A 84 14.04 -18.12 6.25
CA GLU A 84 14.43 -17.00 5.40
C GLU A 84 14.84 -17.53 4.01
N PRO A 85 14.22 -17.04 2.92
CA PRO A 85 14.59 -17.41 1.57
C PRO A 85 16.06 -17.12 1.26
N THR A 86 16.65 -17.94 0.40
CA THR A 86 17.99 -17.70 -0.13
C THR A 86 18.05 -16.43 -0.99
N ARG A 87 19.25 -15.85 -1.13
CA ARG A 87 19.48 -14.68 -2.00
C ARG A 87 19.05 -14.91 -3.45
N THR A 88 19.23 -16.14 -3.96
CA THR A 88 18.78 -16.53 -5.31
C THR A 88 17.26 -16.52 -5.43
N THR A 89 16.55 -16.99 -4.41
CA THR A 89 15.09 -16.92 -4.35
C THR A 89 14.60 -15.47 -4.37
N TYR A 90 15.25 -14.57 -3.62
CA TYR A 90 14.91 -13.14 -3.68
C TYR A 90 15.17 -12.54 -5.06
N ALA A 91 16.27 -12.88 -5.72
CA ALA A 91 16.56 -12.40 -7.09
C ALA A 91 15.47 -12.86 -8.08
N PHE A 92 15.08 -14.14 -8.01
CA PHE A 92 13.99 -14.67 -8.81
C PHE A 92 12.66 -13.97 -8.51
N LEU A 93 12.31 -13.79 -7.23
CA LEU A 93 11.09 -13.10 -6.82
C LEU A 93 11.05 -11.65 -7.30
N ALA A 94 12.17 -10.93 -7.27
CA ALA A 94 12.25 -9.56 -7.78
C ALA A 94 11.95 -9.52 -9.28
N ILE A 95 12.64 -10.35 -10.08
CA ILE A 95 12.46 -10.41 -11.54
C ILE A 95 11.04 -10.85 -11.91
N ALA A 96 10.56 -11.93 -11.29
CA ALA A 96 9.22 -12.47 -11.54
C ALA A 96 8.13 -11.46 -11.15
N SER A 97 8.28 -10.77 -10.01
CA SER A 97 7.33 -9.74 -9.59
C SER A 97 7.31 -8.58 -10.59
N THR A 98 8.47 -8.09 -11.06
CA THR A 98 8.52 -7.03 -12.07
C THR A 98 7.83 -7.42 -13.37
N ALA A 99 8.08 -8.63 -13.88
CA ALA A 99 7.44 -9.13 -15.09
C ALA A 99 5.92 -9.27 -14.91
N LEU A 100 5.48 -9.85 -13.80
CA LEU A 100 4.05 -10.03 -13.51
C LEU A 100 3.33 -8.70 -13.27
N ILE A 101 3.96 -7.71 -12.61
CA ILE A 101 3.41 -6.36 -12.43
C ILE A 101 3.12 -5.74 -13.80
N PHE A 102 4.06 -5.83 -14.74
CA PHE A 102 3.87 -5.30 -16.09
C PHE A 102 2.71 -6.02 -16.80
N MET A 103 2.74 -7.37 -16.85
CA MET A 103 1.74 -8.16 -17.55
C MET A 103 0.33 -8.01 -16.97
N PHE A 104 0.20 -8.02 -15.63
CA PHE A 104 -1.10 -7.92 -14.96
C PHE A 104 -1.62 -6.50 -14.89
N SER A 105 -0.78 -5.48 -15.15
CA SER A 105 -1.28 -4.11 -15.27
C SER A 105 -2.08 -3.85 -16.55
N LEU A 106 -2.02 -4.75 -17.53
CA LEU A 106 -2.70 -4.60 -18.82
C LEU A 106 -4.20 -4.90 -18.78
N TRP A 107 -4.68 -5.60 -17.74
CA TRP A 107 -6.08 -6.05 -17.65
C TRP A 107 -6.66 -5.79 -16.27
N PHE A 108 -7.88 -5.27 -16.22
CA PHE A 108 -8.56 -4.96 -14.96
C PHE A 108 -8.63 -6.16 -13.99
N ALA A 109 -8.96 -7.34 -14.52
CA ALA A 109 -9.18 -8.52 -13.69
C ALA A 109 -7.89 -9.01 -13.01
N THR A 110 -6.76 -8.96 -13.71
CA THR A 110 -5.44 -9.33 -13.16
C THR A 110 -4.81 -8.18 -12.39
N TRP A 111 -5.22 -6.93 -12.64
CA TRP A 111 -4.72 -5.76 -11.93
C TRP A 111 -4.98 -5.83 -10.42
N ILE A 112 -6.07 -6.48 -9.97
CA ILE A 112 -6.44 -6.54 -8.55
C ILE A 112 -5.35 -7.19 -7.66
N ILE A 113 -4.48 -8.04 -8.24
CA ILE A 113 -3.39 -8.69 -7.50
C ILE A 113 -2.05 -7.95 -7.61
N VAL A 114 -1.93 -6.96 -8.50
CA VAL A 114 -0.70 -6.18 -8.70
C VAL A 114 -0.19 -5.52 -7.41
N PRO A 115 -1.03 -4.94 -6.52
CA PRO A 115 -0.54 -4.37 -5.25
C PRO A 115 0.23 -5.38 -4.37
N PHE A 116 -0.17 -6.66 -4.37
CA PHE A 116 0.52 -7.70 -3.61
C PHE A 116 1.88 -8.04 -4.24
N LEU A 117 1.94 -8.09 -5.58
CA LEU A 117 3.18 -8.30 -6.32
C LEU A 117 4.16 -7.15 -6.11
N ILE A 118 3.68 -5.90 -6.02
CA ILE A 118 4.52 -4.75 -5.68
C ILE A 118 5.14 -4.93 -4.29
N CYS A 119 4.37 -5.36 -3.29
CA CYS A 119 4.90 -5.63 -1.95
C CYS A 119 5.96 -6.74 -1.96
N ILE A 120 5.69 -7.86 -2.65
CA ILE A 120 6.63 -9.00 -2.77
C ILE A 120 7.92 -8.54 -3.46
N GLY A 121 7.80 -7.87 -4.61
CA GLY A 121 8.93 -7.36 -5.37
C GLY A 121 9.75 -6.34 -4.56
N THR A 122 9.10 -5.45 -3.82
CA THR A 122 9.79 -4.46 -2.97
C THR A 122 10.58 -5.15 -1.86
N VAL A 123 9.98 -6.11 -1.14
CA VAL A 123 10.69 -6.88 -0.11
C VAL A 123 11.87 -7.64 -0.69
N ALA A 124 11.70 -8.26 -1.85
CA ALA A 124 12.76 -8.98 -2.54
C ALA A 124 13.92 -8.05 -2.93
N VAL A 125 13.62 -6.88 -3.51
CA VAL A 125 14.64 -5.87 -3.84
C VAL A 125 15.36 -5.40 -2.58
N VAL A 126 14.65 -5.05 -1.52
CA VAL A 126 15.26 -4.60 -0.26
C VAL A 126 16.20 -5.66 0.32
N LYS A 127 15.83 -6.94 0.29
CA LYS A 127 16.67 -8.06 0.76
C LYS A 127 17.90 -8.33 -0.14
N LEU A 128 17.92 -7.83 -1.38
CA LEU A 128 19.06 -7.93 -2.29
C LEU A 128 20.02 -6.75 -2.20
N LEU A 129 19.57 -5.61 -1.66
CA LEU A 129 20.37 -4.39 -1.58
C LEU A 129 21.55 -4.54 -0.61
N PRO A 130 22.73 -3.98 -0.95
CA PRO A 130 23.85 -3.94 -0.03
C PRO A 130 23.54 -3.02 1.16
N GLN A 131 24.13 -3.33 2.31
CA GLN A 131 23.91 -2.57 3.55
C GLN A 131 24.28 -1.08 3.40
N SER A 132 25.30 -0.76 2.59
CA SER A 132 25.70 0.62 2.30
C SER A 132 24.55 1.44 1.69
N LEU A 133 23.85 0.88 0.69
CA LEU A 133 22.73 1.56 0.06
C LEU A 133 21.51 1.63 0.98
N MET A 134 21.26 0.57 1.77
CA MET A 134 20.19 0.57 2.77
C MET A 134 20.40 1.65 3.82
N ASN A 135 21.63 1.84 4.29
CA ASN A 135 21.96 2.90 5.25
C ASN A 135 21.68 4.29 4.65
N ILE A 136 22.06 4.51 3.38
CA ILE A 136 21.75 5.75 2.68
C ILE A 136 20.24 5.94 2.61
N LEU A 137 19.47 4.95 2.13
CA LEU A 137 18.03 5.07 1.90
C LEU A 137 17.18 5.12 3.18
N SER A 138 17.73 4.70 4.33
CA SER A 138 17.02 4.65 5.61
C SER A 138 16.43 6.00 6.05
N TRP A 139 17.02 7.13 5.61
CA TRP A 139 16.54 8.48 5.92
C TRP A 139 15.09 8.73 5.49
N VAL A 140 14.65 8.06 4.40
CA VAL A 140 13.27 8.17 3.88
C VAL A 140 12.28 7.67 4.93
N GLY A 141 12.64 6.61 5.67
CA GLY A 141 11.87 6.13 6.82
C GLY A 141 11.67 7.22 7.87
N GLY A 142 12.69 8.06 8.10
CA GLY A 142 12.65 9.17 9.03
C GLY A 142 11.72 10.32 8.64
N ILE A 143 11.30 10.44 7.37
CA ILE A 143 10.30 11.43 6.91
C ILE A 143 8.96 10.79 6.52
N SER A 144 8.85 9.46 6.56
CA SER A 144 7.70 8.70 6.06
C SER A 144 6.36 9.12 6.68
N ALA A 145 6.32 9.35 8.00
CA ALA A 145 5.10 9.80 8.69
C ALA A 145 4.65 11.20 8.24
N ALA A 146 5.59 12.14 8.07
CA ALA A 146 5.28 13.48 7.55
C ALA A 146 4.83 13.40 6.08
N MET A 147 5.50 12.57 5.27
CA MET A 147 5.12 12.31 3.89
C MET A 147 3.70 11.72 3.79
N PHE A 148 3.34 10.82 4.71
CA PHE A 148 2.03 10.21 4.79
C PHE A 148 0.90 11.25 5.01
N VAL A 149 1.16 12.27 5.84
CA VAL A 149 0.20 13.36 6.09
C VAL A 149 0.16 14.35 4.93
N CYS A 150 1.32 14.63 4.32
CA CYS A 150 1.46 15.67 3.30
C CYS A 150 0.98 15.23 1.91
N HIS A 151 1.15 13.95 1.55
CA HIS A 151 0.90 13.49 0.18
C HIS A 151 -0.56 13.68 -0.31
N PRO A 152 -1.63 13.56 0.50
CA PRO A 152 -2.99 13.80 0.02
C PRO A 152 -3.22 15.28 -0.30
N ILE A 153 -2.55 16.18 0.44
CA ILE A 153 -2.61 17.63 0.25
C ILE A 153 -1.92 17.99 -1.07
N THR A 154 -0.66 17.57 -1.24
CA THR A 154 0.12 17.83 -2.46
C THR A 154 -0.54 17.18 -3.68
N ARG A 155 -1.09 15.97 -3.55
CA ARG A 155 -1.83 15.30 -4.63
C ARG A 155 -3.04 16.14 -5.06
N LYS A 156 -3.80 16.68 -4.11
CA LYS A 156 -5.00 17.46 -4.41
C LYS A 156 -4.69 18.78 -5.09
N VAL A 157 -3.53 19.38 -4.80
CA VAL A 157 -3.10 20.65 -5.42
C VAL A 157 -2.42 20.42 -6.77
N ILE A 158 -1.44 19.51 -6.83
CA ILE A 158 -0.52 19.40 -7.97
C ILE A 158 -1.11 18.59 -9.13
N ILE A 159 -1.83 17.49 -8.84
CA ILE A 159 -2.34 16.60 -9.89
C ILE A 159 -3.35 17.29 -10.81
N PRO A 160 -4.32 18.09 -10.32
CA PRO A 160 -5.23 18.82 -11.21
C PRO A 160 -4.51 19.84 -12.11
N ILE A 161 -3.54 20.58 -11.57
CA ILE A 161 -2.74 21.57 -12.32
C ILE A 161 -1.95 20.87 -13.43
N SER A 162 -1.40 19.70 -13.12
CA SER A 162 -0.57 18.90 -14.03
C SER A 162 -1.35 18.25 -15.17
N ARG A 163 -2.68 18.11 -15.07
CA ARG A 163 -3.50 17.49 -16.13
C ARG A 163 -3.57 18.34 -17.41
N HIS A 164 -3.24 19.62 -17.33
CA HIS A 164 -3.26 20.54 -18.47
C HIS A 164 -1.89 20.69 -19.15
N GLY A 165 -0.84 20.08 -18.60
CA GLY A 165 0.52 20.13 -19.13
C GLY A 165 1.12 18.74 -19.34
N ASP A 166 2.44 18.63 -19.27
CA ASP A 166 3.15 17.34 -19.34
C ASP A 166 2.89 16.50 -18.08
N LEU A 167 2.30 15.32 -18.30
CA LEU A 167 1.92 14.36 -17.26
C LEU A 167 3.12 13.87 -16.45
N PHE A 168 4.27 13.64 -17.07
CA PHE A 168 5.47 13.15 -16.37
C PHE A 168 6.12 14.26 -15.54
N ALA A 169 6.17 15.48 -16.07
CA ALA A 169 6.63 16.65 -15.32
C ALA A 169 5.75 16.89 -14.08
N GLY A 170 4.43 16.76 -14.22
CA GLY A 170 3.50 16.88 -13.12
C GLY A 170 3.64 15.80 -12.04
N LEU A 171 3.88 14.55 -12.44
CA LEU A 171 4.14 13.46 -11.51
C LEU A 171 5.46 13.67 -10.75
N LEU A 172 6.51 14.07 -11.45
CA LEU A 172 7.80 14.40 -10.84
C LEU A 172 7.66 15.55 -9.85
N LEU A 173 6.95 16.62 -10.25
CA LEU A 173 6.66 17.75 -9.38
C LEU A 173 5.90 17.33 -8.12
N TYR A 174 4.90 16.46 -8.26
CA TYR A 174 4.17 15.91 -7.11
C TYR A 174 5.10 15.16 -6.15
N ILE A 175 6.00 14.31 -6.67
CA ILE A 175 6.94 13.54 -5.83
C ILE A 175 7.89 14.49 -5.09
N VAL A 176 8.54 15.40 -5.82
CA VAL A 176 9.52 16.35 -5.24
C VAL A 176 8.86 17.25 -4.22
N ALA A 177 7.71 17.85 -4.54
CA ALA A 177 6.99 18.73 -3.62
C ALA A 177 6.55 17.99 -2.36
N THR A 178 6.12 16.73 -2.48
CA THR A 178 5.73 15.92 -1.31
C THR A 178 6.92 15.62 -0.40
N ILE A 179 8.10 15.31 -0.96
CA ILE A 179 9.33 15.09 -0.19
C ILE A 179 9.76 16.38 0.52
N VAL A 180 9.81 17.50 -0.20
CA VAL A 180 10.19 18.80 0.37
C VAL A 180 9.24 19.21 1.50
N LEU A 181 7.93 19.09 1.27
CA LEU A 181 6.93 19.42 2.29
C LEU A 181 7.03 18.51 3.51
N ALA A 182 7.30 17.21 3.33
CA ALA A 182 7.52 16.27 4.42
C ALA A 182 8.74 16.64 5.29
N ILE A 183 9.83 17.10 4.67
CA ILE A 183 11.03 17.57 5.39
C ILE A 183 10.70 18.83 6.20
N ILE A 184 9.97 19.79 5.62
CA ILE A 184 9.54 21.01 6.30
C ILE A 184 8.65 20.67 7.49
N PHE A 185 7.61 19.85 7.28
CA PHE A 185 6.69 19.43 8.34
C PHE A 185 7.42 18.74 9.49
N LYS A 186 8.36 17.85 9.19
CA LYS A 186 9.18 17.19 10.22
C LYS A 186 9.96 18.21 11.05
N LYS A 187 10.58 19.20 10.42
CA LYS A 187 11.34 20.26 11.12
C LYS A 187 10.41 21.12 11.99
N VAL A 188 9.26 21.52 11.46
CA VAL A 188 8.28 22.32 12.21
C VAL A 188 7.76 21.57 13.43
N MET A 189 7.36 20.30 13.27
CA MET A 189 6.91 19.48 14.41
C MET A 189 8.00 19.26 15.46
N ALA A 190 9.27 19.26 15.07
CA ALA A 190 10.39 19.15 16.00
C ALA A 190 10.62 20.44 16.82
N GLN A 191 10.17 21.60 16.32
CA GLN A 191 10.29 22.89 17.03
C GLN A 191 9.09 23.22 17.93
N ILE A 192 7.96 22.53 17.76
CA ILE A 192 6.74 22.71 18.57
C ILE A 192 6.77 21.82 19.83
N LYS A 193 7.74 20.89 19.92
CA LYS A 193 8.07 20.14 21.13
C LYS A 193 8.97 20.96 22.04
#